data_AF-A0AAX1N9M7-F1
#
_entry.id   AF-A0AAX1N9M7-F1
#
_cell.length_a   1.000
_cell.length_b   1.000
_cell.length_c   1.000
_cell.angle_alpha   90.00
_cell.angle_beta   90.00
_cell.angle_gamma   90.00
#
_symmetry.space_group_name_H-M   'P 1'
#
loop_
_entity.id
_entity.type
_entity.pdbx_description
1 polymer ?
#
loop_
_entity_poly.entity_id
_entity_poly.type
_entity_poly.pdbx_seq_one_letter_code
_entity_poly.pdbx_strand_id
1 'polypeptide(L)'
;MNTTKKARMETQLPAEKKERYQKAAKIKGFSTLNNFIISVMDEKSDEIIEAHEQILQTERDKELFFKTLENPPESNEALKKAVQNIDTLL
;
A
#
# COMPACT_ATOMS: atom_id res chain seq x y z
N MET A 1 27.87 4.29 5.36
CA MET A 1 27.27 3.39 6.37
C MET A 1 25.90 3.94 6.72
N ASN A 2 24.82 3.40 6.14
CA ASN A 2 23.46 3.84 6.47
C ASN A 2 23.12 3.34 7.87
N THR A 3 23.20 4.22 8.86
CA THR A 3 22.73 3.93 10.22
C THR A 3 21.21 3.87 10.18
N THR A 4 20.65 2.65 10.24
CA THR A 4 19.20 2.47 10.37
C THR A 4 18.74 3.15 11.66
N LYS A 5 18.09 4.32 11.53
CA LYS A 5 17.54 5.05 12.68
C LYS A 5 16.47 4.18 13.34
N LYS A 6 16.71 3.78 14.58
CA LYS A 6 15.73 3.04 15.38
C LYS A 6 14.71 4.02 15.93
N ALA A 7 13.43 3.75 15.71
CA ALA A 7 12.31 4.44 16.33
C ALA A 7 11.65 3.53 17.38
N ARG A 8 11.09 4.10 18.45
CA ARG A 8 10.32 3.37 19.47
C ARG A 8 8.83 3.60 19.26
N MET A 9 8.05 2.54 19.37
CA MET A 9 6.59 2.60 19.40
C MET A 9 6.12 2.34 20.82
N GLU A 10 5.45 3.32 21.42
CA GLU A 10 4.82 3.19 22.74
C GLU A 10 3.32 3.00 22.55
N THR A 11 2.74 2.04 23.26
CA THR A 11 1.29 1.75 23.17
C THR A 11 0.79 1.23 24.50
N GLN A 12 -0.34 1.77 24.94
CA GLN A 12 -1.09 1.22 26.06
C GLN A 12 -2.20 0.30 25.53
N LEU A 13 -2.36 -0.87 26.14
CA LEU A 13 -3.46 -1.76 25.81
C LEU A 13 -4.05 -2.42 27.06
N PRO A 14 -5.36 -2.75 27.04
CA PRO A 14 -6.00 -3.55 28.08
C PRO A 14 -5.28 -4.89 28.30
N ALA A 15 -5.23 -5.34 29.55
CA ALA A 15 -4.57 -6.59 29.93
C ALA A 15 -5.14 -7.81 29.18
N GLU A 16 -6.46 -7.86 29.00
CA GLU A 16 -7.14 -8.95 28.26
C GLU A 16 -6.66 -9.05 26.80
N LYS A 17 -6.49 -7.91 26.12
CA LYS A 17 -5.95 -7.90 24.75
C LYS A 17 -4.51 -8.40 24.73
N LYS A 18 -3.70 -8.02 25.73
CA LYS A 18 -2.30 -8.44 25.84
C LYS A 18 -2.20 -9.95 25.97
N GLU A 19 -3.01 -10.53 26.85
CA GLU A 19 -3.05 -11.99 27.07
C GLU A 19 -3.45 -12.72 25.78
N ARG A 20 -4.49 -12.25 25.10
CA ARG A 20 -4.92 -12.82 23.81
C ARG A 20 -3.82 -12.78 22.77
N TYR A 21 -3.09 -11.68 22.66
CA TYR A 21 -2.00 -11.54 21.70
C TYR A 21 -0.80 -12.42 22.06
N GLN A 22 -0.47 -12.57 23.35
CA GLN A 22 0.58 -13.48 23.78
C GLN A 22 0.23 -14.94 23.46
N LYS A 23 -1.03 -15.33 23.65
CA LYS A 23 -1.50 -16.67 23.26
C LYS A 23 -1.38 -16.89 21.76
N ALA A 24 -1.81 -15.93 20.94
CA ALA A 24 -1.69 -16.00 19.48
C ALA A 24 -0.21 -16.08 19.04
N ALA A 25 0.66 -15.24 19.62
CA ALA A 25 2.10 -15.24 19.36
C ALA A 25 2.72 -16.62 19.64
N LYS A 26 2.37 -17.24 20.78
CA LYS A 26 2.84 -18.58 21.15
C LYS A 26 2.37 -19.65 20.17
N ILE A 27 1.11 -19.60 19.73
CA ILE A 27 0.56 -20.55 18.74
C ILE A 27 1.28 -20.42 17.40
N LYS A 28 1.56 -19.21 16.94
CA LYS A 28 2.31 -18.94 15.71
C LYS A 28 3.83 -19.19 15.83
N GLY A 29 4.34 -19.53 17.02
CA GLY A 29 5.75 -19.85 17.25
C GLY A 29 6.67 -18.64 17.41
N PHE A 30 6.15 -17.45 17.73
CA PHE A 30 6.98 -16.27 17.96
C PHE A 30 7.66 -16.32 19.32
N SER A 31 8.94 -15.92 19.35
CA SER A 31 9.76 -15.86 20.57
C SER A 31 9.35 -14.74 21.52
N THR A 32 8.80 -13.63 21.01
CA THR A 32 8.33 -12.50 21.81
C THR A 32 7.06 -11.89 21.22
N LEU A 33 6.26 -11.26 22.08
CA LEU A 33 5.06 -10.52 21.66
C LEU A 33 5.41 -9.37 20.70
N ASN A 34 6.53 -8.68 20.90
CA ASN A 34 6.93 -7.59 20.02
C ASN A 34 7.23 -8.07 18.59
N ASN A 35 7.94 -9.19 18.44
CA ASN A 35 8.22 -9.76 17.12
C ASN A 35 6.93 -10.16 16.41
N PHE A 36 5.96 -10.70 17.15
CA PHE A 36 4.62 -10.98 16.62
C PHE A 36 3.91 -9.71 16.16
N ILE A 37 3.89 -8.66 16.98
CA ILE A 37 3.23 -7.39 16.63
C ILE A 37 3.86 -6.77 15.38
N ILE A 38 5.20 -6.70 15.30
CA ILE A 38 5.90 -6.16 14.14
C ILE A 38 5.55 -6.96 12.89
N SER A 39 5.65 -8.29 12.93
CA SER A 39 5.34 -9.15 11.79
C SER A 39 3.90 -8.98 11.28
N VAL A 40 2.93 -8.87 12.19
CA VAL A 40 1.52 -8.67 11.83
C VAL A 40 1.28 -7.28 11.26
N MET A 41 1.94 -6.25 11.82
CA MET A 41 1.83 -4.89 11.31
C MET A 41 2.47 -4.75 9.93
N ASP A 42 3.61 -5.39 9.68
CA ASP A 42 4.25 -5.40 8.37
C ASP A 42 3.33 -6.05 7.34
N GLU A 43 2.86 -7.28 7.60
CA GLU A 43 1.94 -8.01 6.72
C GLU A 43 0.68 -7.20 6.41
N LYS A 44 0.07 -6.59 7.43
CA LYS A 44 -1.16 -5.82 7.23
C LYS A 44 -0.90 -4.48 6.54
N SER A 45 0.28 -3.88 6.74
CA SER A 45 0.65 -2.64 6.06
C SER A 45 0.83 -2.89 4.57
N ASP A 46 1.56 -3.96 4.22
CA ASP A 46 1.76 -4.36 2.83
C ASP A 46 0.42 -4.63 2.14
N GLU A 47 -0.48 -5.37 2.78
CA GLU A 47 -1.83 -5.63 2.25
C GLU A 47 -2.62 -4.34 2.00
N ILE A 48 -2.56 -3.38 2.93
CA ILE A 48 -3.27 -2.09 2.79
C ILE A 48 -2.66 -1.25 1.67
N ILE A 49 -1.32 -1.18 1.60
CA ILE A 49 -0.61 -0.40 0.59
C ILE A 49 -0.88 -0.98 -0.79
N GLU A 50 -0.74 -2.30 -0.96
CA GLU A 50 -1.00 -2.96 -2.23
C GLU A 50 -2.46 -2.76 -2.66
N ALA A 51 -3.42 -2.92 -1.74
CA ALA A 51 -4.83 -2.68 -2.05
C ALA A 51 -5.11 -1.23 -2.46
N HIS A 52 -4.36 -0.26 -1.93
CA HIS A 52 -4.53 1.16 -2.28
C HIS A 52 -3.81 1.56 -3.57
N GLU A 53 -2.60 1.04 -3.81
CA GLU A 53 -1.74 1.41 -4.93
C GLU A 53 -2.04 0.65 -6.21
N GLN A 54 -2.82 -0.43 -6.17
CA GLN A 54 -3.21 -1.14 -7.38
C GLN A 54 -4.17 -0.31 -8.25
N ILE A 55 -3.61 0.22 -9.34
CA ILE A 55 -4.31 1.07 -10.34
C ILE A 55 -5.35 0.29 -11.15
N LEU A 56 -5.18 -1.04 -11.30
CA LEU A 56 -6.05 -1.90 -12.11
C LEU A 56 -6.61 -3.05 -11.27
N GLN A 57 -7.35 -2.71 -10.21
CA GLN A 57 -7.94 -3.68 -9.28
C GLN A 57 -8.99 -4.58 -9.96
N THR A 58 -9.81 -4.04 -10.86
CA THR A 58 -10.90 -4.81 -11.48
C THR A 58 -10.48 -5.40 -12.84
N GLU A 59 -11.01 -6.58 -13.17
CA GLU A 59 -10.82 -7.18 -14.50
C GLU A 59 -11.31 -6.26 -15.63
N ARG A 60 -12.36 -5.48 -15.37
CA ARG A 60 -12.88 -4.50 -16.31
C ARG A 60 -11.88 -3.37 -16.58
N ASP A 61 -11.19 -2.89 -15.55
CA ASP A 61 -10.19 -1.83 -15.70
C ASP A 61 -8.96 -2.34 -16.46
N LYS A 62 -8.55 -3.58 -16.18
CA LYS A 62 -7.48 -4.26 -16.94
C LYS A 62 -7.85 -4.39 -18.41
N GLU A 63 -9.04 -4.89 -18.73
CA GLU A 63 -9.51 -5.05 -20.10
C GLU A 63 -9.61 -3.70 -20.83
N LEU A 64 -10.17 -2.68 -20.17
CA LEU A 64 -10.23 -1.33 -20.73
C LEU A 64 -8.83 -0.76 -20.98
N PHE A 65 -7.90 -0.96 -20.04
CA PHE A 65 -6.52 -0.51 -20.18
C PHE A 65 -5.82 -1.18 -21.35
N PHE A 66 -5.88 -2.52 -21.45
CA PHE A 66 -5.30 -3.26 -22.59
C PHE A 66 -5.92 -2.85 -23.92
N LYS A 67 -7.25 -2.73 -24.00
CA LYS A 67 -7.93 -2.27 -25.22
C LYS A 67 -7.50 -0.86 -25.63
N THR A 68 -7.26 0.02 -24.66
CA THR A 68 -6.77 1.38 -24.89
C THR A 68 -5.31 1.38 -25.35
N LEU A 69 -4.47 0.45 -24.90
CA LEU A 69 -3.09 0.31 -25.41
C LEU A 69 -3.06 -0.22 -26.85
N GLU A 70 -3.92 -1.18 -27.19
CA GLU A 70 -4.01 -1.74 -28.54
C GLU A 70 -4.62 -0.75 -29.55
N ASN A 71 -5.62 0.01 -29.12
CA ASN A 71 -6.30 1.01 -29.93
C ASN A 71 -6.36 2.34 -29.17
N PRO A 72 -5.26 3.12 -29.17
CA PRO A 72 -5.22 4.38 -28.47
C PRO A 72 -6.27 5.34 -29.07
N PRO A 73 -7.17 5.90 -28.25
CA PRO A 73 -8.16 6.85 -28.72
C PRO A 73 -7.49 8.16 -29.13
N GLU A 74 -8.10 8.89 -30.06
CA GLU A 74 -7.60 10.22 -30.40
C GLU A 74 -7.68 11.17 -29.20
N SER A 75 -6.67 12.04 -29.08
CA SER A 75 -6.63 13.09 -28.06
C SER A 75 -7.87 13.97 -28.15
N ASN A 76 -8.58 14.11 -27.03
CA ASN A 76 -9.74 15.00 -26.97
C ASN A 76 -9.32 16.48 -26.99
N GLU A 77 -10.28 17.37 -27.24
CA GLU A 77 -10.03 18.82 -27.30
C GLU A 77 -9.47 19.42 -26.00
N ALA A 78 -9.78 18.82 -24.84
CA ALA A 78 -9.23 19.25 -23.56
C ALA A 78 -7.73 18.92 -23.42
N LEU A 79 -7.31 17.73 -23.86
CA LEU A 79 -5.90 17.31 -23.91
C LEU A 79 -5.11 18.16 -24.89
N LYS A 80 -5.66 18.42 -26.09
CA LYS A 80 -5.02 19.31 -27.08
C LYS A 80 -4.78 20.71 -26.52
N LYS A 81 -5.77 21.29 -25.83
CA LYS A 81 -5.64 22.60 -25.16
C LYS A 81 -4.63 22.58 -24.01
N ALA A 82 -4.59 21.50 -23.23
CA ALA A 82 -3.64 21.37 -22.13
C ALA A 82 -2.17 21.35 -22.63
N VAL A 83 -1.90 20.64 -23.72
CA VAL A 83 -0.57 20.62 -24.36
C VAL A 83 -0.20 22.01 -24.87
N GLN A 84 -1.12 22.71 -25.55
CA GLN A 84 -0.88 24.08 -26.02
C GLN A 84 -0.54 25.05 -24.88
N ASN A 85 -1.15 24.89 -23.71
CA ASN A 85 -0.84 25.71 -22.54
C ASN A 85 0.55 25.42 -21.95
N ILE A 86 1.04 24.17 -22.06
CA ILE A 86 2.40 23.79 -21.64
C ILE A 86 3.44 24.41 -22.58
N ASP A 87 3.20 24.38 -23.90
CA ASP A 87 4.10 24.96 -24.89
C ASP A 87 4.23 26.49 -24.75
N THR A 88 3.22 27.18 -24.23
CA THR A 88 3.29 28.62 -23.92
C THR A 88 4.04 28.97 -22.63
N LEU A 89 4.41 27.97 -21.83
CA LEU A 89 5.12 28.13 -20.54
C LEU A 89 6.62 27.83 -20.62
N LEU A 90 7.11 27.45 -21.80
CA LEU A 90 8.53 27.25 -22.15
C LEU A 90 9.03 28.39 -23.04
#